data_AF-A0A7T9DIY9-F1
#
_entry.id   AF-A0A7T9DIY9-F1
#
_cell.length_a   1.000
_cell.length_b   1.000
_cell.length_c   1.000
_cell.angle_alpha   90.00
_cell.angle_beta   90.00
_cell.angle_gamma   90.00
#
_symmetry.space_group_name_H-M   'P 1'
#
loop_
_entity.id
_entity.type
_entity.pdbx_description
1 polymer ?
#
loop_
_entity_poly.entity_id
_entity_poly.type
_entity_poly.pdbx_seq_one_letter_code
_entity_poly.pdbx_strand_id
1 'polypeptide(L)'
;MAHLKKPGKKFHSFAQEKNAQAAVTDALFLLVIITGLMAFLFTFTIGYGKGLSDQVSRNTNFEFVASALKTIMYQSVPRNADVVLQPSNPDQEIDYLMAQLKEDYADDGNISLNTQKNLTRTVYDVMRPIADTHDYLFVINTAQKYVFVMLWRTEFATFQTNPSTGNPQRYQDIQVQNPAHRMYFCAPALTTDALQRFKLRVGNTTEVEAIVNMVEFTGSSLLLSQDSTETRAGVSLATWIATPIRDTEWQAMHCSPVPITLP
;
A
#
# COMPACT_ATOMS: atom_id res chain seq x y z
N MET A 1 -27.50 82.43 -62.11
CA MET A 1 -26.88 81.10 -61.93
C MET A 1 -25.60 81.26 -61.15
N ALA A 2 -25.59 80.86 -59.88
CA ALA A 2 -24.38 80.71 -59.08
C ALA A 2 -24.59 79.51 -58.14
N HIS A 3 -23.98 78.38 -58.47
CA HIS A 3 -24.00 77.16 -57.67
C HIS A 3 -23.00 77.31 -56.51
N LEU A 4 -23.51 77.54 -55.30
CA LEU A 4 -22.71 77.47 -54.07
C LEU A 4 -22.49 76.00 -53.68
N LYS A 5 -21.27 75.51 -53.93
CA LYS A 5 -20.79 74.18 -53.54
C LYS A 5 -20.44 74.20 -52.04
N LYS A 6 -21.25 73.54 -51.20
CA LYS A 6 -20.96 73.39 -49.76
C LYS A 6 -19.71 72.51 -49.55
N PRO A 7 -18.76 72.90 -48.69
CA PRO A 7 -17.61 72.06 -48.36
C PRO A 7 -18.05 70.86 -47.50
N GLY A 8 -17.69 69.66 -47.96
CA GLY A 8 -17.97 68.40 -47.27
C GLY A 8 -17.17 68.28 -45.96
N LYS A 9 -17.88 68.05 -44.86
CA LYS A 9 -17.32 67.70 -43.55
C LYS A 9 -16.67 66.31 -43.62
N LYS A 10 -15.35 66.25 -43.86
CA LYS A 10 -14.53 65.01 -43.78
C LYS A 10 -13.49 65.08 -42.65
N PHE A 11 -13.86 65.55 -41.46
CA PHE A 11 -12.93 65.68 -40.32
C PHE A 11 -13.30 64.85 -39.08
N HIS A 12 -14.38 64.06 -39.11
CA HIS A 12 -14.81 63.26 -37.95
C HIS A 12 -14.31 61.81 -37.92
N SER A 13 -13.75 61.24 -39.01
CA SER A 13 -13.37 59.82 -39.02
C SER A 13 -12.03 59.54 -38.31
N PHE A 14 -11.02 60.41 -38.43
CA PHE A 14 -9.69 60.15 -37.86
C PHE A 14 -9.63 60.21 -36.33
N ALA A 15 -10.49 61.01 -35.67
CA ALA A 15 -10.56 61.05 -34.21
C ALA A 15 -11.28 59.81 -33.64
N GLN A 16 -12.27 59.27 -34.37
CA GLN A 16 -12.94 58.02 -34.00
C GLN A 16 -12.01 56.81 -34.13
N GLU A 17 -11.15 56.76 -35.14
CA GLU A 17 -10.18 55.67 -35.32
C GLU A 17 -9.16 55.61 -34.17
N LYS A 18 -8.64 56.76 -33.71
CA LYS A 18 -7.71 56.81 -32.56
C LYS A 18 -8.37 56.38 -31.25
N ASN A 19 -9.62 56.80 -31.02
CA ASN A 19 -10.38 56.44 -29.82
C ASN A 19 -10.79 54.96 -29.84
N ALA A 20 -11.11 54.40 -31.01
CA ALA A 20 -11.41 52.97 -31.15
C ALA A 20 -10.17 52.10 -30.88
N GLN A 21 -8.99 52.49 -31.37
CA GLN A 21 -7.76 51.75 -31.13
C GLN A 21 -7.33 51.77 -29.66
N ALA A 22 -7.52 52.90 -28.97
CA ALA A 22 -7.28 53.00 -27.53
C ALA A 22 -8.22 52.07 -26.73
N ALA A 23 -9.51 52.04 -27.06
CA ALA A 23 -10.49 51.17 -26.40
C ALA A 23 -10.21 49.67 -26.64
N VAL A 24 -9.77 49.29 -27.85
CA VAL A 24 -9.40 47.90 -28.16
C VAL A 24 -8.17 47.45 -27.36
N THR A 25 -7.21 48.35 -27.16
CA THR A 25 -5.98 48.05 -26.40
C THR A 25 -6.29 47.86 -24.91
N ASP A 26 -7.14 48.72 -24.32
CA ASP A 26 -7.57 48.60 -22.93
C ASP A 26 -8.39 47.31 -22.69
N ALA A 27 -9.31 46.99 -23.60
CA ALA A 27 -10.05 45.73 -23.56
C ALA A 27 -9.13 44.50 -23.66
N LEU A 28 -8.07 44.57 -24.47
CA LEU A 28 -7.09 43.49 -24.59
C LEU A 28 -6.28 43.32 -23.29
N PHE A 29 -5.86 44.42 -22.66
CA PHE A 29 -5.20 44.36 -21.34
C PHE A 29 -6.11 43.77 -20.27
N LEU A 30 -7.39 44.16 -20.23
CA LEU A 30 -8.37 43.59 -19.30
C LEU A 30 -8.54 42.08 -19.52
N LEU A 31 -8.65 41.63 -20.79
CA LEU A 31 -8.76 40.22 -21.11
C LEU A 31 -7.51 39.42 -20.70
N VAL A 32 -6.31 39.98 -20.84
CA VAL A 32 -5.06 39.33 -20.40
C VAL A 32 -5.05 39.16 -18.88
N ILE A 33 -5.50 40.17 -18.13
CA ILE A 33 -5.59 40.08 -16.66
C ILE A 33 -6.60 39.01 -16.24
N ILE A 34 -7.79 39.00 -16.84
CA ILE A 34 -8.84 38.03 -16.51
C ILE A 34 -8.40 36.61 -16.88
N THR A 35 -7.82 36.41 -18.05
CA THR A 35 -7.32 35.09 -18.48
C THR A 35 -6.18 34.60 -17.59
N GLY A 36 -5.27 35.48 -17.16
CA GLY A 36 -4.22 35.18 -16.20
C GLY A 36 -4.77 34.75 -14.84
N LEU A 37 -5.76 35.48 -14.31
CA LEU A 37 -6.43 35.13 -13.05
C LEU A 37 -7.18 33.80 -13.15
N MET A 38 -7.87 33.53 -14.27
CA MET A 38 -8.55 32.26 -14.49
C MET A 38 -7.58 31.09 -14.58
N ALA A 39 -6.46 31.23 -15.31
CA ALA A 39 -5.42 30.20 -15.39
C ALA A 39 -4.79 29.92 -14.02
N PHE A 40 -4.55 30.96 -13.23
CA PHE A 40 -4.05 30.84 -11.86
C PHE A 40 -5.03 30.09 -10.96
N LEU A 41 -6.31 30.51 -10.92
CA LEU A 41 -7.35 29.86 -10.13
C LEU A 41 -7.57 28.41 -10.53
N PHE A 42 -7.51 28.11 -11.83
CA PHE A 42 -7.62 26.76 -12.35
C PHE A 42 -6.46 25.87 -11.87
N THR A 43 -5.22 26.36 -11.99
CA THR A 43 -4.03 25.65 -11.53
C THR A 43 -4.07 25.40 -10.02
N PHE A 44 -4.47 26.42 -9.25
CA PHE A 44 -4.63 26.30 -7.81
C PHE A 44 -5.68 25.25 -7.43
N THR A 45 -6.83 25.24 -8.10
CA THR A 45 -7.92 24.29 -7.85
C THR A 45 -7.49 22.86 -8.17
N ILE A 46 -6.78 22.63 -9.28
CA ILE A 46 -6.24 21.31 -9.63
C ILE A 46 -5.22 20.84 -8.58
N GLY A 47 -4.30 21.72 -8.17
CA GLY A 47 -3.28 21.39 -7.18
C GLY A 47 -3.89 21.01 -5.83
N TYR A 48 -4.87 21.80 -5.37
CA TYR A 48 -5.61 21.52 -4.14
C TYR A 48 -6.38 20.21 -4.23
N GLY A 49 -7.12 19.98 -5.32
CA GLY A 49 -7.92 18.77 -5.51
C GLY A 49 -7.06 17.50 -5.49
N LYS A 50 -5.90 17.53 -6.17
CA LYS A 50 -4.95 16.42 -6.14
C LYS A 50 -4.38 16.18 -4.74
N GLY A 51 -3.93 17.25 -4.06
CA GLY A 51 -3.39 17.14 -2.70
C GLY A 51 -4.39 16.57 -1.71
N LEU A 52 -5.65 17.03 -1.77
CA LEU A 52 -6.72 16.51 -0.92
C LEU A 52 -7.04 15.05 -1.24
N SER A 53 -7.13 14.69 -2.52
CA SER A 53 -7.37 13.31 -2.95
C SER A 53 -6.28 12.36 -2.45
N ASP A 54 -5.01 12.76 -2.58
CA ASP A 54 -3.86 11.98 -2.11
C ASP A 54 -3.88 11.84 -0.58
N GLN A 55 -4.24 12.91 0.14
CA GLN A 55 -4.34 12.88 1.61
C GLN A 55 -5.49 11.99 2.10
N VAL A 56 -6.67 12.09 1.48
CA VAL A 56 -7.83 11.25 1.82
C VAL A 56 -7.50 9.79 1.56
N SER A 57 -6.94 9.47 0.40
CA SER A 57 -6.54 8.09 0.07
C SER A 57 -5.54 7.51 1.07
N ARG A 58 -4.50 8.28 1.45
CA ARG A 58 -3.54 7.85 2.48
C ARG A 58 -4.20 7.62 3.83
N ASN A 59 -5.07 8.52 4.27
CA ASN A 59 -5.75 8.40 5.56
C ASN A 59 -6.71 7.19 5.59
N THR A 60 -7.52 7.00 4.53
CA THR A 60 -8.41 5.84 4.45
C THR A 60 -7.64 4.52 4.44
N ASN A 61 -6.53 4.45 3.71
CA ASN A 61 -5.66 3.27 3.73
C ASN A 61 -5.06 3.05 5.12
N PHE A 62 -4.60 4.10 5.79
CA PHE A 62 -4.05 4.00 7.15
C PHE A 62 -5.09 3.51 8.16
N GLU A 63 -6.30 4.08 8.14
CA GLU A 63 -7.41 3.67 9.00
C GLU A 63 -7.84 2.22 8.75
N PHE A 64 -7.88 1.82 7.47
CA PHE A 64 -8.15 0.43 7.09
C PHE A 64 -7.08 -0.51 7.64
N VAL A 65 -5.80 -0.22 7.39
CA VAL A 65 -4.68 -1.06 7.85
C VAL A 65 -4.62 -1.15 9.38
N ALA A 66 -4.87 -0.04 10.08
CA ALA A 66 -4.93 -0.04 11.54
C ALA A 66 -6.09 -0.89 12.07
N SER A 67 -7.28 -0.77 11.45
CA SER A 67 -8.45 -1.56 11.81
C SER A 67 -8.27 -3.04 11.49
N ALA A 68 -7.63 -3.35 10.36
CA ALA A 68 -7.27 -4.70 9.94
C ALA A 68 -6.30 -5.34 10.92
N LEU A 69 -5.19 -4.65 11.26
CA LEU A 69 -4.21 -5.13 12.23
C LEU A 69 -4.88 -5.40 13.59
N LYS A 70 -5.72 -4.47 14.06
CA LYS A 70 -6.51 -4.67 15.27
C LYS A 70 -7.39 -5.92 15.18
N THR A 71 -8.11 -6.08 14.07
CA THR A 71 -9.01 -7.23 13.86
C THR A 71 -8.22 -8.53 13.87
N ILE A 72 -7.09 -8.61 13.15
CA ILE A 72 -6.20 -9.77 13.15
C ILE A 72 -5.75 -10.13 14.57
N MET A 73 -5.38 -9.13 15.38
CA MET A 73 -4.93 -9.37 16.76
C MET A 73 -6.04 -9.81 17.72
N TYR A 74 -7.30 -9.49 17.46
CA TYR A 74 -8.42 -9.83 18.34
C TYR A 74 -9.34 -10.91 17.79
N GLN A 75 -9.01 -11.50 16.64
CA GLN A 75 -9.80 -12.55 16.02
C GLN A 75 -9.69 -13.86 16.80
N SER A 76 -10.82 -14.55 16.91
CA SER A 76 -10.89 -15.91 17.43
C SER A 76 -10.65 -16.93 16.32
N VAL A 77 -9.86 -17.96 16.62
CA VAL A 77 -9.47 -19.01 15.67
C VAL A 77 -9.69 -20.40 16.27
N PRO A 78 -9.97 -21.41 15.43
CA PRO A 78 -10.04 -22.78 15.90
C PRO A 78 -8.64 -23.23 16.36
N ARG A 79 -8.55 -23.95 17.47
CA ARG A 79 -7.27 -24.48 17.96
C ARG A 79 -6.57 -25.38 16.94
N ASN A 80 -7.34 -26.11 16.13
CA ASN A 80 -6.85 -26.90 15.00
C ASN A 80 -7.22 -26.21 13.68
N ALA A 81 -6.21 -25.81 12.90
CA ALA A 81 -6.38 -25.08 11.65
C ALA A 81 -7.07 -25.88 10.55
N ASP A 82 -7.05 -27.21 10.62
CA ASP A 82 -7.70 -28.08 9.64
C ASP A 82 -9.21 -28.23 9.90
N VAL A 83 -9.72 -27.68 11.01
CA VAL A 83 -11.13 -27.74 11.38
C VAL A 83 -11.81 -26.42 11.04
N VAL A 84 -12.85 -26.46 10.19
CA VAL A 84 -13.71 -25.30 9.95
C VAL A 84 -14.62 -25.09 11.16
N LEU A 85 -14.66 -23.84 11.66
CA LEU A 85 -15.60 -23.45 12.72
C LEU A 85 -17.03 -23.64 12.20
N GLN A 86 -17.72 -24.65 12.72
CA GLN A 86 -19.13 -24.88 12.36
C GLN A 86 -20.00 -24.39 13.52
N PRO A 87 -21.01 -23.53 13.26
CA PRO A 87 -21.93 -23.06 14.30
C PRO A 87 -22.66 -24.21 15.02
N SER A 88 -22.74 -25.37 14.38
CA SER A 88 -23.39 -26.58 14.87
C SER A 88 -22.56 -27.43 15.81
N ASN A 89 -21.27 -27.12 16.02
CA ASN A 89 -20.43 -27.88 16.95
C ASN A 89 -19.98 -27.00 18.13
N PRO A 90 -20.78 -26.93 19.22
CA PRO A 90 -20.49 -26.09 20.38
C PRO A 90 -19.27 -26.56 21.18
N ASP A 91 -18.75 -27.77 20.92
CA ASP A 91 -17.59 -28.34 21.63
C ASP A 91 -16.25 -27.98 20.97
N GLN A 92 -16.25 -27.13 19.93
CA GLN A 92 -15.00 -26.64 19.32
C GLN A 92 -14.31 -25.65 20.27
N GLU A 93 -13.09 -25.99 20.69
CA GLU A 93 -12.22 -25.07 21.43
C GLU A 93 -11.84 -23.88 20.53
N ILE A 94 -12.24 -22.69 20.96
CA ILE A 94 -11.99 -21.42 20.28
C ILE A 94 -11.03 -20.62 21.15
N ASP A 95 -9.84 -20.35 20.62
CA ASP A 95 -8.85 -19.49 21.27
C ASP A 95 -8.74 -18.16 20.54
N TYR A 96 -8.25 -17.13 21.25
CA TYR A 96 -7.83 -15.91 20.59
C TYR A 96 -6.53 -16.18 19.83
N LEU A 97 -6.40 -15.68 18.60
CA LEU A 97 -5.21 -15.90 17.77
C LEU A 97 -3.92 -15.49 18.49
N MET A 98 -3.95 -14.40 19.26
CA MET A 98 -2.80 -13.95 20.03
C MET A 98 -2.50 -14.82 21.25
N ALA A 99 -3.48 -15.54 21.80
CA ALA A 99 -3.23 -16.52 22.86
C ALA A 99 -2.51 -17.74 22.26
N GLN A 100 -3.06 -18.30 21.18
CA GLN A 100 -2.43 -19.41 20.45
C GLN A 100 -1.00 -19.06 20.00
N LEU A 101 -0.78 -17.86 19.45
CA LEU A 101 0.53 -17.38 19.03
C LEU A 101 1.53 -17.33 20.20
N LYS A 102 1.09 -16.85 21.37
CA LYS A 102 1.96 -16.72 22.55
C LYS A 102 2.29 -18.07 23.17
N GLU A 103 1.32 -18.97 23.25
CA GLU A 103 1.53 -20.33 23.75
C GLU A 103 2.56 -21.06 22.89
N ASP A 104 2.38 -21.01 21.57
CA ASP A 104 3.27 -21.65 20.61
C ASP A 104 4.68 -21.05 20.63
N TYR A 105 4.79 -19.71 20.68
CA TYR A 105 6.08 -19.04 20.81
C TYR A 105 6.77 -19.32 22.14
N ALA A 106 6.03 -19.56 23.22
CA ALA A 106 6.63 -19.75 24.54
C ALA A 106 7.41 -21.05 24.67
N ASP A 107 7.07 -22.07 23.87
CA ASP A 107 7.68 -23.40 23.95
C ASP A 107 9.10 -23.43 23.38
N ASP A 108 9.32 -22.88 22.19
CA ASP A 108 10.61 -22.97 21.47
C ASP A 108 11.05 -21.68 20.76
N GLY A 109 10.32 -20.57 20.99
CA GLY A 109 10.56 -19.30 20.33
C GLY A 109 10.23 -19.30 18.84
N ASN A 110 9.50 -20.29 18.33
CA ASN A 110 9.04 -20.38 16.94
C ASN A 110 7.51 -20.46 16.90
N ILE A 111 6.94 -20.42 15.69
CA ILE A 111 5.50 -20.58 15.48
C ILE A 111 5.30 -21.87 14.70
N SER A 112 4.53 -22.80 15.24
CA SER A 112 4.14 -24.05 14.59
C SER A 112 3.37 -23.81 13.29
N LEU A 113 3.41 -24.80 12.40
CA LEU A 113 2.69 -24.77 11.12
C LEU A 113 1.19 -24.51 11.29
N ASN A 114 0.59 -25.05 12.36
CA ASN A 114 -0.84 -24.90 12.65
C ASN A 114 -1.20 -23.43 12.95
N THR A 115 -0.42 -22.79 13.83
CA THR A 115 -0.59 -21.36 14.14
C THR A 115 -0.28 -20.49 12.93
N GLN A 116 0.74 -20.84 12.14
CA GLN A 116 1.02 -20.15 10.87
C GLN A 116 -0.17 -20.23 9.91
N LYS A 117 -0.83 -21.39 9.76
CA LYS A 117 -2.04 -21.53 8.93
C LYS A 117 -3.18 -20.65 9.44
N ASN A 118 -3.47 -20.68 10.73
CA ASN A 118 -4.53 -19.86 11.35
C ASN A 118 -4.27 -18.37 11.16
N LEU A 119 -3.03 -17.93 11.41
CA LEU A 119 -2.58 -16.55 11.22
C LEU A 119 -2.72 -16.14 9.75
N THR A 120 -2.25 -16.99 8.84
CA THR A 120 -2.29 -16.75 7.40
C THR A 120 -3.70 -16.58 6.88
N ARG A 121 -4.60 -17.51 7.26
CA ARG A 121 -6.01 -17.45 6.90
C ARG A 121 -6.67 -16.20 7.45
N THR A 122 -6.40 -15.87 8.71
CA THR A 122 -6.93 -14.67 9.36
C THR A 122 -6.48 -13.40 8.64
N VAL A 123 -5.18 -13.26 8.35
CA VAL A 123 -4.67 -12.10 7.64
C VAL A 123 -5.26 -12.03 6.22
N TYR A 124 -5.37 -13.15 5.51
CA TYR A 124 -6.00 -13.20 4.20
C TYR A 124 -7.46 -12.75 4.24
N ASP A 125 -8.27 -13.32 5.14
CA ASP A 125 -9.70 -13.03 5.24
C ASP A 125 -9.95 -11.56 5.59
N VAL A 126 -9.16 -10.99 6.50
CA VAL A 126 -9.25 -9.57 6.90
C VAL A 126 -8.79 -8.64 5.77
N MET A 127 -7.74 -9.01 5.03
CA MET A 127 -7.15 -8.17 3.98
C MET A 127 -7.83 -8.34 2.61
N ARG A 128 -8.67 -9.36 2.45
CA ARG A 128 -9.39 -9.67 1.21
C ARG A 128 -10.05 -8.47 0.52
N PRO A 129 -10.68 -7.50 1.22
CA PRO A 129 -11.33 -6.36 0.58
C PRO A 129 -10.38 -5.49 -0.27
N ILE A 130 -9.07 -5.50 0.00
CA ILE A 130 -8.09 -4.71 -0.75
C ILE A 130 -7.10 -5.57 -1.55
N ALA A 131 -7.16 -6.90 -1.40
CA ALA A 131 -6.17 -7.84 -1.92
C ALA A 131 -5.99 -7.82 -3.45
N ASP A 132 -7.01 -7.38 -4.19
CA ASP A 132 -6.98 -7.28 -5.66
C ASP A 132 -6.24 -6.03 -6.17
N THR A 133 -6.09 -5.01 -5.32
CA THR A 133 -5.53 -3.70 -5.71
C THR A 133 -4.24 -3.35 -4.97
N HIS A 134 -4.02 -3.99 -3.83
CA HIS A 134 -2.90 -3.74 -2.95
C HIS A 134 -2.13 -5.02 -2.64
N ASP A 135 -0.82 -4.88 -2.65
CA ASP A 135 0.08 -5.85 -2.04
C ASP A 135 0.19 -5.52 -0.54
N TYR A 136 0.45 -6.54 0.27
CA TYR A 136 0.61 -6.33 1.71
C TYR A 136 1.62 -7.30 2.34
N LEU A 137 2.31 -6.79 3.35
CA LEU A 137 3.33 -7.48 4.14
C LEU A 137 2.89 -7.49 5.59
N PHE A 138 2.79 -8.68 6.17
CA PHE A 138 2.52 -8.87 7.59
C PHE A 138 3.76 -9.48 8.26
N VAL A 139 4.23 -8.84 9.32
CA VAL A 139 5.48 -9.20 10.00
C VAL A 139 5.27 -9.27 11.49
N ILE A 140 5.83 -10.30 12.12
CA ILE A 140 6.04 -10.39 13.55
C ILE A 140 7.54 -10.46 13.78
N ASN A 141 8.10 -9.51 14.52
CA ASN A 141 9.51 -9.46 14.84
C ASN A 141 9.73 -9.23 16.33
N THR A 142 10.77 -9.83 16.88
CA THR A 142 11.32 -9.46 18.18
C THR A 142 12.51 -8.51 17.99
N ALA A 143 13.15 -8.12 19.07
CA ALA A 143 14.42 -7.38 19.01
C ALA A 143 15.55 -8.18 18.32
N GLN A 144 15.43 -9.51 18.25
CA GLN A 144 16.51 -10.39 17.81
C GLN A 144 16.27 -11.01 16.44
N LYS A 145 15.02 -11.34 16.09
CA LYS A 145 14.68 -12.08 14.88
C LYS A 145 13.29 -11.76 14.33
N TYR A 146 13.09 -12.07 13.06
CA TYR A 146 11.74 -12.19 12.50
C TYR A 146 11.17 -13.55 12.87
N VAL A 147 10.00 -13.53 13.51
CA VAL A 147 9.28 -14.74 13.94
C VAL A 147 8.35 -15.21 12.82
N PHE A 148 7.70 -14.27 12.15
CA PHE A 148 6.79 -14.55 11.04
C PHE A 148 6.88 -13.44 10.00
N VAL A 149 6.94 -13.82 8.72
CA VAL A 149 6.93 -12.89 7.60
C VAL A 149 6.07 -13.47 6.50
N MET A 150 4.95 -12.81 6.23
CA MET A 150 4.01 -13.19 5.19
C MET A 150 3.83 -12.03 4.21
N LEU A 151 3.89 -12.34 2.92
CA LEU A 151 3.69 -11.38 1.85
C LEU A 151 2.57 -11.85 0.92
N TRP A 152 1.63 -10.96 0.65
CA TRP A 152 0.70 -11.08 -0.46
C TRP A 152 1.15 -10.12 -1.57
N ARG A 153 1.38 -10.66 -2.75
CA ARG A 153 1.96 -9.91 -3.86
C ARG A 153 1.26 -10.23 -5.17
N THR A 154 1.15 -9.20 -6.00
CA THR A 154 0.76 -9.28 -7.41
C THR A 154 1.88 -9.89 -8.25
N GLU A 155 1.54 -10.94 -9.00
CA GLU A 155 2.41 -11.60 -9.96
C GLU A 155 2.34 -10.86 -11.30
N PHE A 156 3.43 -10.18 -11.62
CA PHE A 156 3.61 -9.53 -12.90
C PHE A 156 4.32 -10.49 -13.86
N ALA A 157 3.85 -10.58 -15.10
CA ALA A 157 4.56 -11.28 -16.16
C ALA A 157 5.95 -10.65 -16.30
N THR A 158 6.98 -11.49 -16.31
CA THR A 158 8.38 -11.07 -16.33
C THR A 158 8.61 -10.08 -17.48
N PHE A 159 9.43 -9.06 -17.21
CA PHE A 159 9.88 -8.12 -18.23
C PHE A 159 10.44 -8.90 -19.41
N GLN A 160 9.76 -8.90 -20.56
CA GLN A 160 10.38 -9.41 -21.77
C GLN A 160 11.54 -8.48 -22.11
N THR A 161 12.76 -9.01 -22.04
CA THR A 161 13.90 -8.32 -22.64
C THR A 161 13.65 -8.32 -24.15
N ASN A 162 13.76 -7.16 -24.79
CA ASN A 162 13.61 -7.11 -26.23
C ASN A 162 14.76 -7.92 -26.84
N PRO A 163 14.47 -9.05 -27.52
CA PRO A 163 15.50 -9.97 -27.98
C PRO A 163 16.47 -9.32 -28.99
N SER A 164 16.05 -8.24 -29.65
CA SER A 164 16.84 -7.52 -30.63
C SER A 164 17.76 -6.45 -30.04
N THR A 165 17.53 -5.99 -28.80
CA THR A 165 18.32 -4.90 -28.19
C THR A 165 18.94 -5.25 -26.85
N GLY A 166 18.55 -6.38 -26.24
CA GLY A 166 18.98 -6.77 -24.90
C GLY A 166 18.48 -5.84 -23.78
N ASN A 167 17.76 -4.78 -24.13
CA ASN A 167 17.21 -3.82 -23.18
C ASN A 167 15.86 -4.34 -22.63
N PRO A 168 15.58 -4.13 -21.34
CA PRO A 168 14.26 -4.43 -20.79
C PRO A 168 13.20 -3.60 -21.52
N GLN A 169 12.13 -4.25 -21.98
CA GLN A 169 10.98 -3.50 -22.51
C GLN A 169 10.44 -2.55 -21.42
N ARG A 170 10.05 -1.34 -21.83
CA ARG A 170 9.49 -0.33 -20.94
C ARG A 170 8.25 -0.90 -20.23
N TYR A 171 7.98 -0.41 -19.02
CA TYR A 171 6.86 -0.75 -18.11
C TYR A 171 5.43 -0.66 -18.69
N GLN A 172 5.25 -0.43 -19.99
CA GLN A 172 3.95 -0.16 -20.60
C GLN A 172 3.11 -1.41 -20.87
N ASP A 173 3.71 -2.61 -20.94
CA ASP A 173 3.01 -3.87 -21.27
C ASP A 173 3.17 -4.95 -20.18
N ILE A 174 3.15 -4.56 -18.90
CA ILE A 174 3.22 -5.54 -17.81
C ILE A 174 1.85 -6.21 -17.65
N GLN A 175 1.74 -7.44 -18.15
CA GLN A 175 0.56 -8.28 -17.95
C GLN A 175 0.58 -8.86 -16.54
N VAL A 176 -0.57 -8.95 -15.88
CA VAL A 176 -0.72 -9.66 -14.61
C VAL A 176 -0.82 -11.16 -14.92
N GLN A 177 -0.05 -12.00 -14.22
CA GLN A 177 -0.09 -13.45 -14.42
C GLN A 177 -1.41 -14.05 -13.92
N ASN A 178 -1.68 -15.31 -14.24
CA ASN A 178 -2.77 -16.07 -13.63
C ASN A 178 -2.16 -17.23 -12.81
N PRO A 179 -2.31 -17.26 -11.47
CA PRO A 179 -3.08 -16.35 -10.64
C PRO A 179 -2.44 -14.95 -10.52
N ALA A 180 -3.31 -13.92 -10.42
CA ALA A 180 -2.90 -12.51 -10.36
C ALA A 180 -2.12 -12.16 -9.11
N HIS A 181 -2.42 -12.84 -8.02
CA HIS A 181 -1.77 -12.63 -6.73
C HIS A 181 -1.35 -13.98 -6.16
N ARG A 182 -0.26 -13.95 -5.40
CA ARG A 182 0.25 -15.11 -4.70
C ARG A 182 0.76 -14.70 -3.32
N MET A 183 0.58 -15.64 -2.40
CA MET A 183 1.07 -15.53 -1.04
C MET A 183 2.44 -16.19 -0.90
N TYR A 184 3.27 -15.62 -0.05
CA TYR A 184 4.64 -16.04 0.19
C TYR A 184 4.96 -16.02 1.69
N PHE A 185 5.72 -17.01 2.14
CA PHE A 185 6.40 -16.97 3.44
C PHE A 185 7.88 -16.70 3.24
N CYS A 186 8.43 -15.78 4.03
CA CYS A 186 9.84 -15.45 3.99
C CYS A 186 10.60 -16.11 5.13
N ALA A 187 11.85 -16.48 4.88
CA ALA A 187 12.66 -17.17 5.86
C ALA A 187 12.87 -16.32 7.14
N PRO A 188 12.92 -16.93 8.34
CA PRO A 188 13.19 -16.22 9.60
C PRO A 188 14.55 -15.51 9.63
N ALA A 189 15.50 -15.95 8.78
CA ALA A 189 16.84 -15.37 8.64
C ALA A 189 16.87 -14.05 7.84
N LEU A 190 15.71 -13.47 7.54
CA LEU A 190 15.63 -12.18 6.87
C LEU A 190 16.37 -11.11 7.69
N THR A 191 17.24 -10.33 7.05
CA THR A 191 17.91 -9.22 7.74
C THR A 191 17.03 -7.98 7.73
N THR A 192 17.13 -7.15 8.77
CA THR A 192 16.40 -5.86 8.82
C THR A 192 16.68 -4.99 7.60
N ASP A 193 17.93 -5.02 7.10
CA ASP A 193 18.35 -4.32 5.89
C ASP A 193 17.66 -4.84 4.63
N ALA A 194 17.49 -6.16 4.47
CA ALA A 194 16.78 -6.73 3.32
C ALA A 194 15.32 -6.25 3.29
N LEU A 195 14.62 -6.28 4.43
CA LEU A 195 13.24 -5.84 4.53
C LEU A 195 13.09 -4.33 4.30
N GLN A 196 13.99 -3.52 4.88
CA GLN A 196 13.97 -2.08 4.70
C GLN A 196 14.24 -1.69 3.24
N ARG A 197 15.21 -2.34 2.58
CA ARG A 197 15.45 -2.13 1.14
C ARG A 197 14.25 -2.52 0.31
N PHE A 198 13.59 -3.64 0.63
CA PHE A 198 12.35 -4.04 -0.02
C PHE A 198 11.26 -2.96 0.12
N LYS A 199 11.02 -2.46 1.34
CA LYS A 199 10.06 -1.38 1.61
C LYS A 199 10.38 -0.09 0.84
N LEU A 200 11.66 0.29 0.74
CA LEU A 200 12.08 1.46 -0.03
C LEU A 200 11.84 1.30 -1.54
N ARG A 201 11.87 0.07 -2.06
CA ARG A 201 11.69 -0.21 -3.49
C ARG A 201 10.23 -0.26 -3.92
N VAL A 202 9.35 -0.77 -3.08
CA VAL A 202 7.90 -0.76 -3.36
C VAL A 202 7.32 0.66 -3.33
N GLY A 203 8.01 1.61 -2.68
CA GLY A 203 7.69 3.02 -2.72
C GLY A 203 6.84 3.46 -1.54
N ASN A 204 5.72 4.15 -1.80
CA ASN A 204 4.89 4.72 -0.76
C ASN A 204 4.08 3.61 -0.06
N THR A 205 4.55 3.17 1.10
CA THR A 205 3.87 2.19 1.94
C THR A 205 3.03 2.89 3.02
N THR A 206 1.89 2.28 3.34
CA THR A 206 1.15 2.58 4.56
C THR A 206 1.44 1.47 5.54
N GLU A 207 2.02 1.79 6.69
CA GLU A 207 2.43 0.81 7.69
C GLU A 207 1.87 1.18 9.06
N VAL A 208 1.36 0.15 9.75
CA VAL A 208 0.92 0.25 11.14
C VAL A 208 1.62 -0.85 11.93
N GLU A 209 2.06 -0.50 13.14
CA GLU A 209 2.73 -1.42 14.06
C GLU A 209 1.99 -1.44 15.41
N ALA A 210 1.89 -2.61 16.00
CA ALA A 210 1.41 -2.85 17.35
C ALA A 210 2.45 -3.65 18.13
N ILE A 211 2.54 -3.40 19.44
CA ILE A 211 3.48 -4.11 20.31
C ILE A 211 2.73 -5.19 21.08
N VAL A 212 3.26 -6.41 21.06
CA VAL A 212 2.76 -7.56 21.81
C VAL A 212 3.86 -8.07 22.73
N ASN A 213 3.52 -8.33 23.99
CA ASN A 213 4.42 -9.02 24.91
C ASN A 213 4.33 -10.53 24.65
N MET A 214 5.46 -11.13 24.30
CA MET A 214 5.65 -12.57 24.17
C MET A 214 6.51 -13.06 25.33
N VAL A 215 6.34 -14.32 25.71
CA VAL A 215 7.15 -14.97 26.74
C VAL A 215 7.88 -16.10 26.06
N GLU A 216 9.16 -16.29 26.39
CA GLU A 216 9.96 -17.41 25.91
C GLU A 216 10.53 -18.13 27.13
N PHE A 217 10.26 -19.43 27.25
CA PHE A 217 10.79 -20.24 28.34
C PHE A 217 12.19 -20.73 27.98
N THR A 218 13.19 -20.18 28.67
CA THR A 218 14.57 -20.61 28.51
C THR A 218 14.85 -21.68 29.57
N GLY A 219 14.78 -22.96 29.21
CA GLY A 219 15.10 -24.04 30.14
C GLY A 219 15.08 -25.43 29.52
N SER A 220 16.16 -26.19 29.70
CA SER A 220 16.23 -27.61 29.36
C SER A 220 15.29 -28.41 30.28
N SER A 221 14.45 -29.25 29.69
CA SER A 221 13.22 -29.85 30.20
C SER A 221 13.29 -30.79 31.43
N LEU A 222 14.21 -30.62 32.39
CA LEU A 222 14.39 -31.61 33.46
C LEU A 222 14.52 -31.09 34.90
N LEU A 223 14.59 -29.79 35.17
CA LEU A 223 14.68 -29.28 36.55
C LEU A 223 13.79 -28.05 36.78
N LEU A 224 13.14 -28.03 37.94
CA LEU A 224 11.99 -27.24 38.42
C LEU A 224 12.09 -25.69 38.39
N SER A 225 12.98 -25.10 37.59
CA SER A 225 13.04 -23.65 37.40
C SER A 225 13.04 -23.33 35.90
N GLN A 226 11.86 -23.13 35.33
CA GLN A 226 11.73 -22.45 34.04
C GLN A 226 11.96 -20.96 34.27
N ASP A 227 13.11 -20.45 33.83
CA ASP A 227 13.28 -19.01 33.69
C ASP A 227 12.49 -18.58 32.44
N SER A 228 11.55 -17.66 32.65
CA SER A 228 10.79 -17.03 31.57
C SER A 228 11.43 -15.69 31.21
N THR A 229 11.69 -15.48 29.93
CA THR A 229 12.11 -14.19 29.41
C THR A 229 10.93 -13.51 28.72
N GLU A 230 10.55 -12.33 29.21
CA GLU A 230 9.56 -11.50 28.53
C GLU A 230 10.23 -10.74 27.38
N THR A 231 9.75 -10.97 26.16
CA THR A 231 10.25 -10.32 24.95
C THR A 231 9.14 -9.49 24.32
N ARG A 232 9.45 -8.23 23.98
CA ARG A 232 8.53 -7.38 23.20
C ARG A 232 8.65 -7.73 21.73
N ALA A 233 7.52 -7.99 21.10
CA ALA A 233 7.39 -8.23 19.67
C ALA A 233 6.65 -7.09 18.99
N GLY A 234 7.19 -6.60 17.89
CA GLY A 234 6.48 -5.75 16.94
C GLY A 234 5.65 -6.63 16.00
N VAL A 235 4.38 -6.28 15.84
CA VAL A 235 3.49 -6.84 14.82
C VAL A 235 3.17 -5.70 13.86
N SER A 236 3.64 -5.80 12.63
CA SER A 236 3.43 -4.76 11.62
C SER A 236 2.65 -5.29 10.43
N LEU A 237 1.79 -4.42 9.89
CA LEU A 237 1.08 -4.63 8.64
C LEU A 237 1.38 -3.44 7.74
N ALA A 238 1.99 -3.71 6.59
CA ALA A 238 2.30 -2.72 5.58
C ALA A 238 1.54 -3.03 4.29
N THR A 239 1.02 -2.00 3.62
CA THR A 239 0.31 -2.12 2.35
C THR A 239 0.83 -1.11 1.34
N TRP A 240 0.83 -1.46 0.05
CA TRP A 240 1.15 -0.55 -1.04
C TRP A 240 0.38 -0.93 -2.30
N ILE A 241 0.32 0.00 -3.26
CA ILE A 241 -0.27 -0.27 -4.57
C ILE A 241 0.62 -1.28 -5.31
N ALA A 242 0.00 -2.31 -5.89
CA ALA A 242 0.70 -3.35 -6.65
C ALA A 242 1.78 -2.77 -7.58
N THR A 243 3.05 -3.12 -7.31
CA THR A 243 4.20 -2.52 -7.99
C THR A 243 5.13 -3.63 -8.50
N PRO A 244 5.58 -3.59 -9.76
CA PRO A 244 6.52 -4.58 -10.29
C PRO A 244 7.89 -4.43 -9.63
N ILE A 245 8.34 -5.50 -8.96
CA ILE A 245 9.63 -5.58 -8.27
C ILE A 245 10.59 -6.44 -9.10
N ARG A 246 11.88 -6.08 -9.13
CA ARG A 246 12.91 -6.84 -9.84
C ARG A 246 13.21 -8.16 -9.14
N ASP A 247 13.49 -9.21 -9.91
CA ASP A 247 13.76 -10.56 -9.39
C ASP A 247 14.94 -10.61 -8.40
N THR A 248 15.99 -9.80 -8.62
CA THR A 248 17.15 -9.75 -7.72
C THR A 248 16.79 -9.25 -6.31
N GLU A 249 15.86 -8.31 -6.22
CA GLU A 249 15.40 -7.73 -4.96
C GLU A 249 14.44 -8.69 -4.26
N TRP A 250 13.65 -9.40 -5.04
CA TRP A 250 12.79 -10.48 -4.57
C TRP A 250 13.60 -11.65 -3.98
N GLN A 251 14.66 -12.09 -4.67
CA GLN A 251 15.50 -13.19 -4.21
C GLN A 251 16.17 -12.90 -2.86
N ALA A 252 16.47 -11.62 -2.56
CA ALA A 252 17.05 -11.20 -1.28
C ALA A 252 16.11 -11.39 -0.09
N MET A 253 14.79 -11.49 -0.32
CA MET A 253 13.81 -11.75 0.73
C MET A 253 13.70 -13.23 1.11
N HIS A 254 14.31 -14.14 0.33
CA HIS A 254 14.26 -15.59 0.57
C HIS A 254 12.85 -16.14 0.83
N CYS A 255 11.86 -15.66 0.08
CA CYS A 255 10.48 -16.11 0.25
C CYS A 255 10.12 -17.25 -0.70
N SER A 256 9.31 -18.18 -0.19
CA SER A 256 8.77 -19.31 -0.94
C SER A 256 7.26 -19.16 -1.07
N PRO A 257 6.68 -19.51 -2.24
CA PRO A 257 5.23 -19.43 -2.43
C PRO A 257 4.53 -20.40 -1.49
N VAL A 258 3.44 -19.94 -0.88
CA VAL A 258 2.56 -20.80 -0.09
C VAL A 258 1.74 -21.66 -1.05
N PRO A 259 1.71 -23.00 -0.91
CA PRO A 259 0.80 -23.83 -1.68
C PRO A 259 -0.63 -23.33 -1.46
N ILE A 260 -1.39 -23.08 -2.54
CA ILE A 260 -2.75 -22.49 -2.52
C ILE A 260 -3.78 -23.49 -1.95
N THR A 261 -3.38 -24.42 -1.10
CA THR A 261 -4.30 -25.29 -0.34
C THR A 261 -4.73 -24.58 0.95
N LEU A 262 -5.09 -23.30 0.84
CA LEU A 262 -5.90 -22.63 1.86
C LEU A 262 -7.37 -22.88 1.44
N PRO A 263 -8.19 -23.52 2.29
CA PRO A 263 -9.56 -23.90 1.98
C PRO A 263 -10.49 -22.71 1.74
#